data_AF-A0A5C8QDA7-F1
#
_entry.id   AF-A0A5C8QDA7-F1
#
_cell.length_a   1.000
_cell.length_b   1.000
_cell.length_c   1.000
_cell.angle_alpha   90.00
_cell.angle_beta   90.00
_cell.angle_gamma   90.00
#
_symmetry.space_group_name_H-M   'P 1'
#
loop_
_entity.id
_entity.type
_entity.pdbx_description
1 polymer ?
#
loop_
_entity_poly.entity_id
_entity_poly.type
_entity_poly.pdbx_seq_one_letter_code
_entity_poly.pdbx_strand_id
1 'polypeptide(L)'
;MNDDQRGTPSAAQPGPGEASVPQGLVTAVVDLVNTGPVLLGAYTIAELTAVDAIVDFLEARPSDDELAEAVRSLAARELLLAGSSGEEVQVRGDLGIAVAFQQRARKVLDARTTGTAPGEPWRILLLPQPEKICLMVRIDALGVHQIGLYKLDEALRTLTEWLPRGPSADTDPSIDADALLTGSERSALVTVTEYTAVGSAETAGASTDLVLARNEGRLHVLSRDPSRRERLVAAPEGDRDGVRDRLADLLAA
;
A
#
# COMPACT_ATOMS: atom_id res chain seq x y z
N MET A 1 18.34 49.57 13.71
CA MET A 1 18.75 48.37 12.97
C MET A 1 18.68 47.24 13.99
N ASN A 2 17.53 46.57 14.07
CA ASN A 2 17.29 45.50 15.04
C ASN A 2 17.21 44.16 14.32
N ASP A 3 17.90 43.20 14.93
CA ASP A 3 17.97 41.78 14.62
C ASP A 3 16.59 41.13 14.53
N ASP A 4 16.37 40.34 13.47
CA ASP A 4 15.23 39.42 13.34
C ASP A 4 15.78 38.07 12.83
N GLN A 5 16.56 37.38 13.68
CA GLN A 5 16.85 35.95 13.51
C GLN A 5 15.58 35.16 13.86
N ARG A 6 14.70 34.98 12.88
CA ARG A 6 13.61 34.00 12.97
C ARG A 6 14.22 32.60 12.89
N GLY A 7 14.13 31.90 14.00
CA GLY A 7 14.51 30.50 14.13
C GLY A 7 13.90 29.65 13.02
N THR A 8 14.75 28.89 12.36
CA THR A 8 14.35 27.74 11.55
C THR A 8 13.57 26.76 12.44
N PRO A 9 12.46 26.16 11.96
CA PRO A 9 11.78 25.12 12.71
C PRO A 9 12.77 23.97 12.93
N SER A 10 13.03 23.64 14.19
CA SER A 10 13.79 22.45 14.55
C SER A 10 13.04 21.23 14.02
N ALA A 11 13.70 20.44 13.17
CA ALA A 11 13.18 19.16 12.73
C ALA A 11 12.89 18.32 13.98
N ALA A 12 11.64 17.87 14.13
CA ALA A 12 11.26 16.99 15.23
C ALA A 12 12.21 15.79 15.27
N GLN A 13 12.81 15.55 16.43
CA GLN A 13 13.60 14.34 16.62
C GLN A 13 12.67 13.13 16.44
N PRO A 14 13.07 12.12 15.65
CA PRO A 14 12.26 10.92 15.48
C PRO A 14 12.01 10.27 16.85
N GLY A 15 10.77 9.80 17.05
CA GLY A 15 10.40 9.10 18.27
C GLY A 15 11.17 7.78 18.45
N PRO A 16 11.18 7.17 19.64
CA PRO A 16 11.78 5.86 19.85
C PRO A 16 11.18 4.84 18.87
N GLY A 17 12.03 4.27 18.00
CA GLY A 17 11.65 3.28 16.97
C GLY A 17 11.22 3.85 15.61
N GLU A 18 11.25 5.17 15.42
CA GLU A 18 11.00 5.80 14.12
C GLU A 18 12.31 5.91 13.33
N ALA A 19 12.36 5.42 12.08
CA ALA A 19 13.60 5.47 11.32
C ALA A 19 13.96 6.93 10.98
N SER A 20 15.18 7.35 11.28
CA SER A 20 15.65 8.68 10.91
C SER A 20 15.82 8.76 9.39
N VAL A 21 14.96 9.52 8.71
CA VAL A 21 15.07 9.73 7.26
C VAL A 21 16.06 10.86 6.96
N PRO A 22 17.07 10.65 6.10
CA PRO A 22 18.01 11.69 5.72
C PRO A 22 17.32 12.94 5.17
N GLN A 23 17.80 14.12 5.58
CA GLN A 23 17.25 15.40 5.11
C GLN A 23 17.34 15.50 3.59
N GLY A 24 16.23 15.88 2.95
CA GLY A 24 16.15 16.04 1.49
C GLY A 24 15.90 14.76 0.70
N LEU A 25 15.92 13.56 1.33
CA LEU A 25 15.66 12.29 0.64
C LEU A 25 14.28 12.33 -0.06
N VAL A 26 13.24 12.74 0.66
CA VAL A 26 11.87 12.78 0.13
C VAL A 26 11.79 13.66 -1.12
N THR A 27 12.33 14.88 -1.04
CA THR A 27 12.34 15.83 -2.16
C THR A 27 13.06 15.24 -3.37
N ALA A 28 14.26 14.70 -3.18
CA ALA A 28 15.04 14.11 -4.28
C ALA A 28 14.31 12.93 -4.94
N VAL A 29 13.65 12.08 -4.15
CA VAL A 29 12.89 10.94 -4.68
C VAL A 29 11.62 11.41 -5.42
N VAL A 30 10.92 12.43 -4.91
CA VAL A 30 9.77 13.02 -5.61
C VAL A 30 10.19 13.60 -6.95
N ASP A 31 11.31 14.31 -7.01
CA ASP A 31 11.86 14.85 -8.25
C ASP A 31 12.21 13.73 -9.24
N LEU A 32 12.76 12.61 -8.76
CA LEU A 32 13.04 11.44 -9.60
C LEU A 32 11.74 10.80 -10.14
N VAL A 33 10.74 10.58 -9.29
CA VAL A 33 9.42 10.04 -9.68
C VAL A 33 8.74 10.94 -10.74
N ASN A 34 9.01 12.25 -10.69
CA ASN A 34 8.48 13.17 -11.68
C ASN A 34 8.99 12.93 -13.10
N THR A 35 10.16 12.29 -13.22
CA THR A 35 10.78 11.89 -14.50
C THR A 35 10.36 10.49 -14.97
N GLY A 36 9.82 9.66 -14.08
CA GLY A 36 9.27 8.33 -14.37
C GLY A 36 9.23 7.46 -13.12
N PRO A 37 8.62 6.25 -13.18
CA PRO A 37 8.60 5.35 -12.05
C PRO A 37 9.99 5.01 -11.51
N VAL A 38 10.12 4.97 -10.19
CA VAL A 38 11.35 4.56 -9.51
C VAL A 38 11.15 3.14 -8.97
N LEU A 39 11.79 2.17 -9.61
CA LEU A 39 11.73 0.78 -9.18
C LEU A 39 12.70 0.58 -8.02
N LEU A 40 12.19 0.09 -6.89
CA LEU A 40 12.95 -0.13 -5.66
C LEU A 40 13.36 -1.60 -5.50
N GLY A 41 13.09 -2.44 -6.50
CA GLY A 41 13.46 -3.85 -6.51
C GLY A 41 12.37 -4.78 -5.99
N ALA A 42 12.82 -5.96 -5.54
CA ALA A 42 12.01 -7.05 -5.03
C ALA A 42 12.65 -7.59 -3.77
N TYR A 43 11.85 -7.96 -2.79
CA TYR A 43 12.31 -8.42 -1.48
C TYR A 43 11.43 -9.54 -1.00
N THR A 44 12.00 -10.48 -0.26
CA THR A 44 11.16 -11.51 0.35
C THR A 44 10.32 -10.91 1.49
N ILE A 45 9.22 -11.58 1.84
CA ILE A 45 8.41 -11.20 3.00
C ILE A 45 9.27 -11.17 4.28
N ALA A 46 10.21 -12.11 4.43
CA ALA A 46 11.13 -12.15 5.56
C ALA A 46 12.10 -10.96 5.58
N GLU A 47 12.62 -10.54 4.41
CA GLU A 47 13.50 -9.37 4.32
C GLU A 47 12.78 -8.07 4.66
N LEU A 48 11.53 -7.92 4.23
CA LEU A 48 10.71 -6.77 4.58
C LEU A 48 10.38 -6.78 6.08
N THR A 49 9.98 -7.94 6.61
CA THR A 49 9.72 -8.09 8.05
C THR A 49 10.95 -7.79 8.90
N ALA A 50 12.15 -8.17 8.45
CA ALA A 50 13.40 -7.93 9.17
C ALA A 50 13.75 -6.44 9.32
N VAL A 51 13.23 -5.57 8.45
CA VAL A 51 13.44 -4.11 8.50
C VAL A 51 12.18 -3.33 8.87
N ASP A 52 11.20 -4.02 9.46
CA ASP A 52 9.91 -3.46 9.85
C ASP A 52 9.13 -2.85 8.66
N ALA A 53 9.36 -3.38 7.46
CA ALA A 53 8.60 -3.07 6.26
C ALA A 53 7.43 -4.04 6.08
N ILE A 54 6.27 -3.51 5.76
CA ILE A 54 5.06 -4.20 5.31
C ILE A 54 4.46 -5.15 6.38
N VAL A 55 4.94 -5.10 7.63
CA VAL A 55 4.63 -6.06 8.71
C VAL A 55 3.13 -6.20 8.97
N ASP A 56 2.41 -5.08 9.07
CA ASP A 56 0.96 -5.07 9.37
C ASP A 56 0.08 -5.64 8.25
N PHE A 57 0.65 -5.83 7.06
CA PHE A 57 -0.10 -6.29 5.89
C PHE A 57 0.04 -7.79 5.67
N LEU A 58 0.92 -8.48 6.38
CA LEU A 58 1.20 -9.90 6.15
C LEU A 58 0.20 -10.79 6.91
N GLU A 59 -0.36 -11.79 6.22
CA GLU A 59 -1.31 -12.73 6.84
C GLU A 59 -0.63 -13.72 7.79
N ALA A 60 0.66 -13.98 7.59
CA ALA A 60 1.48 -14.85 8.42
C ALA A 60 2.88 -14.25 8.61
N ARG A 61 3.33 -14.21 9.86
CA ARG A 61 4.69 -13.79 10.20
C ARG A 61 5.67 -14.90 9.77
N PRO A 62 6.79 -14.56 9.10
CA PRO A 62 7.86 -15.51 8.84
C PRO A 62 8.41 -16.12 10.14
N SER A 63 8.92 -17.35 10.04
CA SER A 63 9.58 -18.01 11.17
C SER A 63 10.88 -17.33 11.55
N ASP A 64 11.35 -17.55 12.79
CA ASP A 64 12.60 -16.94 13.28
C ASP A 64 13.83 -17.37 12.44
N ASP A 65 13.83 -18.60 11.91
CA ASP A 65 14.89 -19.10 11.03
C ASP A 65 14.91 -18.36 9.68
N GLU A 66 13.73 -18.12 9.09
CA GLU A 66 13.58 -17.33 7.87
C GLU A 66 13.99 -15.87 8.08
N LEU A 67 13.62 -15.28 9.23
CA LEU A 67 14.04 -13.93 9.59
C LEU A 67 15.56 -13.84 9.78
N ALA A 68 16.17 -14.81 10.45
CA ALA A 68 17.62 -14.84 10.64
C ALA A 68 18.37 -14.96 9.30
N GLU A 69 17.85 -15.75 8.36
CA GLU A 69 18.42 -15.84 7.01
C GLU A 69 18.22 -14.55 6.21
N ALA A 70 17.06 -13.92 6.32
CA ALA A 70 16.79 -12.63 5.69
C ALA A 70 17.75 -11.53 6.20
N VAL A 71 18.00 -11.46 7.51
CA VAL A 71 18.98 -10.53 8.11
C VAL A 71 20.38 -10.79 7.56
N ARG A 72 20.80 -12.06 7.46
CA ARG A 72 22.10 -12.43 6.86
C ARG A 72 22.19 -12.03 5.38
N SER A 73 21.15 -12.32 4.60
CA SER A 73 21.04 -11.93 3.18
C SER A 73 21.16 -10.42 3.00
N LEU A 74 20.43 -9.63 3.79
CA LEU A 74 20.46 -8.18 3.73
C LEU A 74 21.81 -7.61 4.13
N ALA A 75 22.42 -8.14 5.19
CA ALA A 75 23.75 -7.73 5.62
C ALA A 75 24.84 -8.06 4.58
N ALA A 76 24.78 -9.25 3.97
CA ALA A 76 25.70 -9.67 2.91
C ALA A 76 25.60 -8.79 1.65
N ARG A 77 24.44 -8.19 1.41
CA ARG A 77 24.19 -7.23 0.31
C ARG A 77 24.42 -5.77 0.72
N GLU A 78 24.92 -5.53 1.93
CA GLU A 78 25.14 -4.19 2.51
C GLU A 78 23.88 -3.31 2.58
N LEU A 79 22.70 -3.93 2.56
CA LEU A 79 21.40 -3.24 2.69
C LEU A 79 20.99 -3.05 4.15
N LEU A 80 21.54 -3.84 5.06
CA LEU A 80 21.32 -3.73 6.50
C LEU A 80 22.68 -3.71 7.20
N LEU A 81 22.99 -2.60 7.88
CA LEU A 81 24.22 -2.42 8.65
C LEU A 81 23.91 -2.18 10.12
N ALA A 82 24.86 -2.53 10.99
CA ALA A 82 24.80 -2.07 12.37
C ALA A 82 24.95 -0.55 12.43
N GLY A 83 24.08 0.11 13.20
CA GLY A 83 24.13 1.53 13.49
C GLY A 83 25.24 1.88 14.47
N SER A 84 25.45 3.19 14.66
CA SER A 84 26.54 3.76 15.46
C SER A 84 26.55 3.32 16.94
N SER A 85 25.39 2.99 17.50
CA SER A 85 25.21 2.59 18.89
C SER A 85 25.23 1.06 19.10
N GLY A 86 25.26 0.26 18.03
CA GLY A 86 25.15 -1.20 18.08
C GLY A 86 23.73 -1.73 18.40
N GLU A 87 22.82 -0.88 18.88
CA GLU A 87 21.41 -1.18 19.12
C GLU A 87 20.51 -0.72 17.95
N GLU A 88 21.03 0.15 17.11
CA GLU A 88 20.36 0.63 15.90
C GLU A 88 20.78 -0.20 14.68
N VAL A 89 19.91 -0.24 13.67
CA VAL A 89 20.24 -0.75 12.36
C VAL A 89 20.05 0.34 11.30
N GLN A 90 20.93 0.36 10.32
CA GLN A 90 20.83 1.23 9.16
C GLN A 90 20.35 0.42 7.96
N VAL A 91 19.20 0.80 7.42
CA VAL A 91 18.70 0.28 6.15
C VAL A 91 19.18 1.18 5.01
N ARG A 92 19.71 0.58 3.94
CA ARG A 92 20.38 1.30 2.83
C ARG A 92 19.75 1.01 1.47
N GLY A 93 20.14 1.85 0.50
CA GLY A 93 19.76 1.72 -0.90
C GLY A 93 18.25 1.83 -1.09
N ASP A 94 17.75 1.16 -2.12
CA ASP A 94 16.33 1.19 -2.51
C ASP A 94 15.41 0.64 -1.41
N LEU A 95 15.89 -0.33 -0.61
CA LEU A 95 15.15 -0.85 0.55
C LEU A 95 14.95 0.25 1.60
N GLY A 96 15.97 1.06 1.87
CA GLY A 96 15.87 2.19 2.78
C GLY A 96 14.87 3.25 2.29
N ILE A 97 14.79 3.47 0.97
CA ILE A 97 13.77 4.34 0.37
C ILE A 97 12.38 3.73 0.59
N ALA A 98 12.19 2.44 0.33
CA ALA A 98 10.91 1.77 0.52
C ALA A 98 10.42 1.88 1.97
N VAL A 99 11.28 1.59 2.95
CA VAL A 99 10.99 1.71 4.39
C VAL A 99 10.60 3.16 4.74
N ALA A 100 11.39 4.14 4.31
CA ALA A 100 11.13 5.55 4.60
C ALA A 100 9.78 6.03 4.07
N PHE A 101 9.39 5.59 2.86
CA PHE A 101 8.11 5.96 2.27
C PHE A 101 6.92 5.19 2.84
N GLN A 102 7.12 3.95 3.28
CA GLN A 102 6.11 3.20 4.00
C GLN A 102 5.80 3.83 5.36
N GLN A 103 6.81 4.11 6.18
CA GLN A 103 6.62 4.71 7.52
C GLN A 103 5.99 6.10 7.47
N ARG A 104 6.10 6.79 6.34
CA ARG A 104 5.44 8.08 6.09
C ARG A 104 3.99 7.94 5.65
N ALA A 105 3.59 6.77 5.13
CA ALA A 105 2.23 6.55 4.68
C ALA A 105 1.26 6.64 5.86
N ARG A 106 0.10 7.24 5.62
CA ARG A 106 -0.99 7.35 6.60
C ARG A 106 -2.26 6.66 6.12
N LYS A 107 -2.24 6.11 4.91
CA LYS A 107 -3.30 5.32 4.32
C LYS A 107 -2.67 4.20 3.52
N VAL A 108 -3.33 3.06 3.50
CA VAL A 108 -3.00 1.95 2.60
C VAL A 108 -4.28 1.49 1.93
N LEU A 109 -4.21 1.37 0.61
CA LEU A 109 -5.20 0.66 -0.18
C LEU A 109 -4.64 -0.72 -0.49
N ASP A 110 -5.27 -1.75 0.08
CA ASP A 110 -4.97 -3.16 -0.14
C ASP A 110 -5.99 -3.74 -1.12
N ALA A 111 -5.54 -4.04 -2.34
CA ALA A 111 -6.36 -4.67 -3.36
C ALA A 111 -5.96 -6.13 -3.55
N ARG A 112 -6.90 -7.05 -3.40
CA ARG A 112 -6.73 -8.49 -3.57
C ARG A 112 -7.66 -9.00 -4.65
N THR A 113 -7.18 -9.86 -5.54
CA THR A 113 -8.01 -10.45 -6.59
C THR A 113 -8.01 -11.97 -6.55
N THR A 114 -9.10 -12.56 -7.02
CA THR A 114 -9.18 -13.98 -7.35
C THR A 114 -8.86 -14.20 -8.83
N GLY A 115 -8.65 -15.45 -9.24
CA GLY A 115 -8.53 -15.84 -10.64
C GLY A 115 -7.24 -15.39 -11.33
N THR A 116 -6.15 -15.17 -10.59
CA THR A 116 -4.85 -14.74 -11.13
C THR A 116 -4.05 -15.91 -11.70
N ALA A 117 -3.34 -15.68 -12.80
CA ALA A 117 -2.40 -16.65 -13.37
C ALA A 117 -1.01 -16.60 -12.69
N PRO A 118 -0.16 -17.63 -12.85
CA PRO A 118 1.23 -17.58 -12.40
C PRO A 118 1.97 -16.36 -13.00
N GLY A 119 2.67 -15.61 -12.15
CA GLY A 119 3.36 -14.37 -12.52
C GLY A 119 2.45 -13.12 -12.52
N GLU A 120 1.15 -13.26 -12.28
CA GLU A 120 0.28 -12.13 -11.99
C GLU A 120 0.24 -11.86 -10.48
N PRO A 121 0.31 -10.59 -10.05
CA PRO A 121 0.05 -10.27 -8.66
C PRO A 121 -1.37 -10.69 -8.30
N TRP A 122 -1.52 -11.37 -7.16
CA TRP A 122 -2.82 -11.58 -6.52
C TRP A 122 -3.17 -10.44 -5.57
N ARG A 123 -2.17 -9.63 -5.18
CA ARG A 123 -2.35 -8.48 -4.29
C ARG A 123 -1.49 -7.28 -4.69
N ILE A 124 -2.07 -6.09 -4.61
CA ILE A 124 -1.39 -4.82 -4.82
C ILE A 124 -1.70 -3.90 -3.64
N LEU A 125 -0.65 -3.36 -3.01
CA LEU A 125 -0.76 -2.32 -1.99
C LEU A 125 -0.41 -0.97 -2.61
N LEU A 126 -1.22 0.05 -2.35
CA LEU A 126 -0.93 1.44 -2.66
C LEU A 126 -0.83 2.25 -1.37
N LEU A 127 0.32 2.87 -1.15
CA LEU A 127 0.61 3.70 0.02
C LEU A 127 0.83 5.15 -0.45
N PRO A 128 -0.24 5.95 -0.61
CA PRO A 128 -0.16 7.32 -1.10
C PRO A 128 0.60 8.22 -0.11
N GLN A 129 1.32 9.19 -0.69
CA GLN A 129 2.12 10.17 0.02
C GLN A 129 1.49 11.57 -0.13
N PRO A 130 1.75 12.50 0.80
CA PRO A 130 1.29 13.88 0.69
C PRO A 130 1.69 14.57 -0.62
N GLU A 131 2.86 14.21 -1.17
CA GLU A 131 3.42 14.77 -2.40
C GLU A 131 2.78 14.24 -3.69
N LYS A 132 1.63 13.54 -3.61
CA LYS A 132 0.92 12.95 -4.76
C LYS A 132 1.75 11.92 -5.55
N ILE A 133 2.68 11.27 -4.85
CA ILE A 133 3.32 10.02 -5.28
C ILE A 133 2.79 8.87 -4.42
N CYS A 134 3.05 7.64 -4.86
CA CYS A 134 2.52 6.44 -4.22
C CYS A 134 3.57 5.35 -4.25
N LEU A 135 3.84 4.75 -3.08
CA LEU A 135 4.57 3.51 -3.00
C LEU A 135 3.62 2.38 -3.36
N MET A 136 3.96 1.63 -4.40
CA MET A 136 3.21 0.47 -4.88
C MET A 136 4.00 -0.80 -4.58
N VAL A 137 3.32 -1.76 -3.98
CA VAL A 137 3.86 -3.11 -3.71
C VAL A 137 3.00 -4.10 -4.48
N ARG A 138 3.63 -4.96 -5.28
CA ARG A 138 2.94 -6.02 -6.03
C ARG A 138 3.41 -7.37 -5.51
N ILE A 139 2.43 -8.19 -5.16
CA ILE A 139 2.63 -9.47 -4.48
C ILE A 139 2.02 -10.57 -5.33
N ASP A 140 2.83 -11.54 -5.71
CA ASP A 140 2.40 -12.74 -6.45
C ASP A 140 2.60 -14.00 -5.61
N ALA A 141 2.51 -15.17 -6.24
CA ALA A 141 2.69 -16.47 -5.58
C ALA A 141 4.10 -16.70 -5.00
N LEU A 142 5.11 -15.94 -5.44
CA LEU A 142 6.49 -16.03 -4.97
C LEU A 142 6.81 -15.00 -3.87
N GLY A 143 5.93 -14.03 -3.63
CA GLY A 143 6.08 -12.99 -2.62
C GLY A 143 6.07 -11.59 -3.23
N VAL A 144 6.83 -10.67 -2.64
CA VAL A 144 6.90 -9.28 -3.14
C VAL A 144 7.87 -9.22 -4.32
N HIS A 145 7.33 -9.34 -5.53
CA HIS A 145 8.13 -9.34 -6.76
C HIS A 145 8.43 -7.93 -7.28
N GLN A 146 7.72 -6.89 -6.80
CA GLN A 146 8.00 -5.51 -7.19
C GLN A 146 7.58 -4.51 -6.12
N ILE A 147 8.50 -3.62 -5.78
CA ILE A 147 8.26 -2.38 -5.05
C ILE A 147 8.68 -1.21 -5.95
N GLY A 148 7.86 -0.16 -6.01
CA GLY A 148 8.21 1.04 -6.75
C GLY A 148 7.45 2.28 -6.31
N LEU A 149 7.98 3.45 -6.66
CA LEU A 149 7.34 4.74 -6.45
C LEU A 149 6.85 5.29 -7.79
N TYR A 150 5.58 5.69 -7.80
CA TYR A 150 4.88 6.16 -8.99
C TYR A 150 4.18 7.47 -8.67
N LYS A 151 3.84 8.26 -9.68
CA LYS A 151 2.83 9.31 -9.52
C LYS A 151 1.51 8.66 -9.09
N LEU A 152 0.75 9.31 -8.20
CA LEU A 152 -0.50 8.74 -7.69
C LEU A 152 -1.47 8.38 -8.83
N ASP A 153 -1.61 9.24 -9.83
CA ASP A 153 -2.48 9.00 -10.98
C ASP A 153 -2.03 7.81 -11.84
N GLU A 154 -0.73 7.56 -11.91
CA GLU A 154 -0.17 6.41 -12.63
C GLU A 154 -0.37 5.12 -11.83
N ALA A 155 -0.20 5.19 -10.51
CA ALA A 155 -0.48 4.07 -9.62
C ALA A 155 -1.94 3.65 -9.68
N LEU A 156 -2.87 4.61 -9.59
CA LEU A 156 -4.32 4.38 -9.72
C LEU A 156 -4.70 3.83 -11.09
N ARG A 157 -4.08 4.33 -12.17
CA ARG A 157 -4.26 3.77 -13.51
C ARG A 157 -3.86 2.31 -13.56
N THR A 158 -2.66 1.99 -13.09
CA THR A 158 -2.09 0.63 -13.08
C THR A 158 -2.96 -0.33 -12.27
N LEU A 159 -3.42 0.11 -11.10
CA LEU A 159 -4.33 -0.68 -10.27
C LEU A 159 -5.67 -0.93 -10.98
N THR A 160 -6.29 0.12 -11.53
CA THR A 160 -7.56 0.00 -12.29
C THR A 160 -7.38 -0.87 -13.54
N GLU A 161 -6.17 -0.91 -14.10
CA GLU A 161 -5.80 -1.80 -15.20
C GLU A 161 -5.78 -3.27 -14.84
N TRP A 162 -5.36 -3.57 -13.62
CA TRP A 162 -5.29 -4.91 -13.10
C TRP A 162 -6.61 -5.44 -12.52
N LEU A 163 -7.47 -4.58 -11.97
CA LEU A 163 -8.76 -4.96 -11.35
C LEU A 163 -9.77 -5.56 -12.35
N PRO A 164 -10.81 -6.30 -11.87
CA PRO A 164 -11.92 -6.76 -12.71
C PRO A 164 -12.57 -5.62 -13.48
N ARG A 165 -12.90 -5.88 -14.74
CA ARG A 165 -13.37 -4.89 -15.72
C ARG A 165 -14.56 -5.41 -16.51
N GLY A 166 -15.44 -4.51 -16.89
CA GLY A 166 -16.61 -4.78 -17.74
C GLY A 166 -17.56 -3.59 -17.74
N PRO A 167 -18.61 -3.59 -18.58
CA PRO A 167 -19.71 -2.66 -18.44
C PRO A 167 -20.32 -2.78 -17.05
N SER A 168 -20.72 -1.66 -16.44
CA SER A 168 -21.41 -1.68 -15.15
C SER A 168 -22.67 -2.55 -15.22
N ALA A 169 -22.84 -3.40 -14.21
CA ALA A 169 -24.09 -4.10 -14.00
C ALA A 169 -25.14 -3.12 -13.44
N ASP A 170 -26.42 -3.42 -13.66
CA ASP A 170 -27.51 -2.63 -13.10
C ASP A 170 -27.51 -2.76 -11.57
N THR A 171 -27.81 -1.65 -10.88
CA THR A 171 -27.88 -1.60 -9.43
C THR A 171 -29.13 -2.34 -8.93
N ASP A 172 -28.99 -3.63 -8.58
CA ASP A 172 -30.06 -4.43 -7.97
C ASP A 172 -29.83 -4.59 -6.45
N PRO A 173 -30.64 -3.95 -5.58
CA PRO A 173 -30.51 -4.05 -4.13
C PRO A 173 -30.92 -5.43 -3.58
N SER A 174 -31.53 -6.30 -4.40
CA SER A 174 -31.91 -7.67 -4.06
C SER A 174 -30.84 -8.71 -4.43
N ILE A 175 -29.70 -8.27 -4.97
CA ILE A 175 -28.63 -9.17 -5.41
C ILE A 175 -28.11 -10.02 -4.25
N ASP A 176 -28.02 -11.33 -4.49
CA ASP A 176 -27.33 -12.26 -3.60
C ASP A 176 -25.83 -12.13 -3.84
N ALA A 177 -25.16 -11.40 -2.94
CA ALA A 177 -23.72 -11.11 -3.05
C ALA A 177 -22.87 -12.39 -2.96
N ASP A 178 -23.28 -13.40 -2.18
CA ASP A 178 -22.50 -14.62 -2.01
C ASP A 178 -22.59 -15.49 -3.28
N ALA A 179 -23.79 -15.60 -3.85
CA ALA A 179 -23.98 -16.27 -5.13
C ALA A 179 -23.21 -15.57 -6.26
N LEU A 180 -23.24 -14.23 -6.29
CA LEU A 180 -22.50 -13.43 -7.26
C LEU A 180 -20.99 -13.64 -7.16
N LEU A 181 -20.42 -13.58 -5.96
CA LEU A 181 -18.98 -13.75 -5.75
C LEU A 181 -18.53 -15.17 -6.11
N THR A 182 -19.33 -16.18 -5.77
CA THR A 182 -19.06 -17.58 -6.10
C THR A 182 -19.10 -17.83 -7.61
N GLY A 183 -20.03 -17.19 -8.32
CA GLY A 183 -20.17 -17.32 -9.77
C GLY A 183 -19.25 -16.42 -10.60
N SER A 184 -18.51 -15.51 -9.96
CA SER A 184 -17.72 -14.49 -10.67
C SER A 184 -16.53 -15.08 -11.43
N GLU A 185 -16.32 -14.60 -12.65
CA GLU A 185 -15.13 -14.89 -13.46
C GLU A 185 -13.86 -14.37 -12.77
N ARG A 186 -13.99 -13.19 -12.16
CA ARG A 186 -12.92 -12.53 -11.41
C ARG A 186 -13.54 -11.60 -10.38
N SER A 187 -13.05 -11.66 -9.15
CA SER A 187 -13.43 -10.72 -8.10
C SER A 187 -12.22 -9.98 -7.54
N ALA A 188 -12.48 -8.84 -6.91
CA ALA A 188 -11.51 -8.11 -6.11
C ALA A 188 -12.14 -7.58 -4.83
N LEU A 189 -11.38 -7.62 -3.75
CA LEU A 189 -11.62 -6.83 -2.55
C LEU A 189 -10.58 -5.71 -2.51
N VAL A 190 -11.05 -4.48 -2.38
CA VAL A 190 -10.21 -3.31 -2.14
C VAL A 190 -10.57 -2.74 -0.78
N THR A 191 -9.61 -2.75 0.13
CA THR A 191 -9.75 -2.19 1.47
C THR A 191 -8.85 -0.97 1.59
N VAL A 192 -9.42 0.17 1.98
CA VAL A 192 -8.63 1.36 2.35
C VAL A 192 -8.63 1.48 3.86
N THR A 193 -7.43 1.43 4.45
CA THR A 193 -7.21 1.56 5.88
C THR A 193 -6.42 2.83 6.17
N GLU A 194 -6.93 3.66 7.08
CA GLU A 194 -6.18 4.78 7.63
C GLU A 194 -5.28 4.30 8.76
N TYR A 195 -4.05 4.80 8.81
CA TYR A 195 -3.10 4.48 9.87
C TYR A 195 -2.79 5.72 10.69
N THR A 196 -2.87 5.54 12.01
CA THR A 196 -2.36 6.51 12.98
C THR A 196 -1.09 5.94 13.59
N ALA A 197 0.00 6.71 13.55
CA ALA A 197 1.23 6.35 14.24
C ALA A 197 1.25 7.05 15.61
N VAL A 198 1.40 6.28 16.69
CA VAL A 198 1.68 6.80 18.04
C VAL A 198 3.00 6.21 18.51
N GLY A 199 4.08 6.98 18.38
CA GLY A 199 5.44 6.44 18.55
C GLY A 199 5.81 5.49 17.41
N SER A 200 6.42 4.35 17.73
CA SER A 200 6.71 3.27 16.77
C SER A 200 5.54 2.31 16.53
N ALA A 201 4.42 2.47 17.25
CA ALA A 201 3.25 1.64 17.06
C ALA A 201 2.33 2.25 16.00
N GLU A 202 2.17 1.55 14.89
CA GLU A 202 1.10 1.83 13.92
C GLU A 202 -0.20 1.23 14.45
N THR A 203 -1.27 2.01 14.45
CA THR A 203 -2.62 1.56 14.79
C THR A 203 -3.52 1.77 13.59
N ALA A 204 -4.08 0.67 13.08
CA ALA A 204 -5.11 0.69 12.05
C ALA A 204 -6.37 1.40 12.58
N GLY A 205 -6.79 2.44 11.88
CA GLY A 205 -7.97 3.24 12.13
C GLY A 205 -9.19 2.73 11.37
N ALA A 206 -9.98 3.66 10.82
CA ALA A 206 -11.15 3.31 10.03
C ALA A 206 -10.74 2.60 8.72
N SER A 207 -11.54 1.61 8.32
CA SER A 207 -11.38 0.90 7.06
C SER A 207 -12.65 0.97 6.22
N THR A 208 -12.48 1.17 4.91
CA THR A 208 -13.58 1.13 3.93
C THR A 208 -13.33 0.07 2.89
N ASP A 209 -14.32 -0.78 2.63
CA ASP A 209 -14.24 -1.88 1.67
C ASP A 209 -15.05 -1.58 0.41
N LEU A 210 -14.45 -1.85 -0.74
CA LEU A 210 -15.05 -1.86 -2.07
C LEU A 210 -14.82 -3.25 -2.68
N VAL A 211 -15.90 -3.91 -3.08
CA VAL A 211 -15.85 -5.23 -3.71
C VAL A 211 -16.22 -5.09 -5.18
N LEU A 212 -15.40 -5.67 -6.06
CA LEU A 212 -15.63 -5.72 -7.49
C LEU A 212 -15.85 -7.17 -7.89
N ALA A 213 -16.90 -7.47 -8.63
CA ALA A 213 -17.16 -8.81 -9.12
C ALA A 213 -17.56 -8.75 -10.59
N ARG A 214 -16.81 -9.46 -11.45
CA ARG A 214 -17.17 -9.62 -12.86
C ARG A 214 -17.94 -10.93 -13.02
N ASN A 215 -19.20 -10.84 -13.43
CA ASN A 215 -20.05 -11.99 -13.69
C ASN A 215 -20.77 -11.79 -15.02
N GLU A 216 -20.76 -12.82 -15.88
CA GLU A 216 -21.33 -12.76 -17.24
C GLU A 216 -20.85 -11.52 -18.03
N GLY A 217 -19.56 -11.17 -17.90
CA GLY A 217 -18.96 -9.99 -18.51
C GLY A 217 -19.38 -8.63 -17.93
N ARG A 218 -20.32 -8.55 -16.97
CA ARG A 218 -20.73 -7.30 -16.31
C ARG A 218 -20.00 -7.11 -15.00
N LEU A 219 -19.67 -5.85 -14.68
CA LEU A 219 -18.97 -5.47 -13.46
C LEU A 219 -19.96 -5.00 -12.39
N HIS A 220 -20.04 -5.76 -11.31
CA HIS A 220 -20.77 -5.40 -10.11
C HIS A 220 -19.82 -4.71 -9.12
N VAL A 221 -20.30 -3.63 -8.51
CA VAL A 221 -19.56 -2.87 -7.50
C VAL A 221 -20.37 -2.88 -6.21
N LEU A 222 -19.83 -3.46 -5.15
CA LEU A 222 -20.48 -3.60 -3.85
C LEU A 222 -19.66 -2.89 -2.76
N SER A 223 -20.34 -2.51 -1.69
CA SER A 223 -19.72 -1.99 -0.47
C SER A 223 -20.38 -2.62 0.76
N ARG A 224 -19.74 -2.53 1.93
CA ARG A 224 -20.39 -2.93 3.17
C ARG A 224 -21.58 -2.02 3.49
N ASP A 225 -22.68 -2.61 3.94
CA ASP A 225 -23.84 -1.87 4.43
C ASP A 225 -23.43 -1.12 5.72
N PRO A 226 -23.58 0.22 5.77
CA PRO A 226 -23.19 1.01 6.94
C PRO A 226 -24.00 0.66 8.20
N SER A 227 -25.21 0.11 8.04
CA SER A 227 -26.08 -0.33 9.14
C SER A 227 -25.83 -1.79 9.55
N ARG A 228 -25.24 -2.60 8.66
CA ARG A 228 -24.98 -4.04 8.85
C ARG A 228 -23.67 -4.42 8.14
N ARG A 229 -22.52 -4.18 8.80
CA ARG A 229 -21.19 -4.31 8.17
C ARG A 229 -20.87 -5.70 7.62
N GLU A 230 -21.56 -6.73 8.09
CA GLU A 230 -21.48 -8.10 7.60
C GLU A 230 -22.13 -8.29 6.21
N ARG A 231 -23.00 -7.38 5.78
CA ARG A 231 -23.74 -7.46 4.53
C ARG A 231 -23.08 -6.61 3.44
N LEU A 232 -22.97 -7.18 2.24
CA LEU A 232 -22.62 -6.43 1.04
C LEU A 232 -23.90 -5.92 0.35
N VAL A 233 -23.85 -4.68 -0.10
CA VAL A 233 -24.92 -4.03 -0.88
C VAL A 233 -24.30 -3.39 -2.11
N ALA A 234 -25.11 -3.18 -3.15
CA ALA A 234 -24.67 -2.44 -4.32
C ALA A 234 -24.18 -1.05 -3.89
N ALA A 235 -22.95 -0.71 -4.27
CA ALA A 235 -22.37 0.56 -3.90
C ALA A 235 -23.13 1.69 -4.60
N PRO A 236 -23.53 2.76 -3.90
CA PRO A 236 -24.33 3.83 -4.50
C PRO A 236 -23.72 4.34 -5.81
N GLU A 237 -24.56 4.63 -6.79
CA GLU A 237 -24.18 5.40 -7.96
C GLU A 237 -23.79 6.80 -7.47
N GLY A 238 -22.48 7.07 -7.40
CA GLY A 238 -22.01 8.46 -7.37
C GLY A 238 -22.17 9.08 -8.75
N ASP A 239 -22.13 10.41 -8.83
CA ASP A 239 -22.08 11.23 -10.06
C ASP A 239 -20.89 10.91 -11.01
N ARG A 240 -20.14 9.82 -10.76
CA ARG A 240 -18.91 9.44 -11.45
C ARG A 240 -18.95 7.99 -11.91
N ASP A 241 -18.76 7.81 -13.21
CA ASP A 241 -19.01 6.57 -13.93
C ASP A 241 -17.92 5.48 -13.78
N GLY A 242 -16.84 5.71 -13.00
CA GLY A 242 -15.64 4.85 -13.03
C GLY A 242 -15.12 4.35 -11.68
N VAL A 243 -14.65 3.08 -11.66
CA VAL A 243 -13.92 2.49 -10.52
C VAL A 243 -12.72 3.35 -10.10
N ARG A 244 -11.99 3.91 -11.06
CA ARG A 244 -10.83 4.78 -10.79
C ARG A 244 -11.18 5.97 -9.91
N ASP A 245 -12.28 6.66 -10.21
CA ASP A 245 -12.70 7.86 -9.48
C ASP A 245 -13.13 7.50 -8.05
N ARG A 246 -13.81 6.36 -7.89
CA ARG A 246 -14.16 5.83 -6.56
C ARG A 246 -12.91 5.53 -5.73
N LEU A 247 -11.88 4.91 -6.33
CA LEU A 247 -10.61 4.66 -5.64
C LEU A 247 -9.89 5.96 -5.26
N ALA A 248 -9.91 6.96 -6.14
CA ALA A 248 -9.33 8.27 -5.86
C ALA A 248 -10.04 8.98 -4.70
N ASP A 249 -11.37 8.92 -4.66
CA ASP A 249 -12.18 9.50 -3.58
C ASP A 249 -11.93 8.79 -2.25
N LEU A 250 -11.83 7.45 -2.24
CA LEU A 250 -11.49 6.68 -1.04
C LEU A 250 -10.11 7.03 -0.48
N LEU A 251 -9.16 7.43 -1.32
CA LEU A 251 -7.84 7.89 -0.87
C LEU A 251 -7.85 9.36 -0.42
N ALA A 252 -8.80 10.15 -0.91
CA ALA A 252 -8.91 11.58 -0.60
C ALA A 252 -9.73 11.88 0.66
N ALA A 253 -10.73 11.03 0.96
CA ALA A 253 -11.51 11.05 2.21
C ALA A 253 -10.62 10.55 3.34
#